data_AF-A0A7S1R523-F1
#
_entry.id   AF-A0A7S1R523-F1
#
_cell.length_a   1.000
_cell.length_b   1.000
_cell.length_c   1.000
_cell.angle_alpha   90.00
_cell.angle_beta   90.00
_cell.angle_gamma   90.00
#
_symmetry.space_group_name_H-M   'P 1'
#
loop_
_entity.id
_entity.type
_entity.pdbx_description
1 polymer ?
#
loop_
_entity_poly.entity_id
_entity_poly.type
_entity_poly.pdbx_seq_one_letter_code
_entity_poly.pdbx_strand_id
1 'polypeptide(L)'
;QAQDWPDKELVVVETYSDQPSEFFSSLAGARDLTYLSYRCLPGEDWSTGLKRNIGVHVASGELVANFDDDDFYAPTYLTAMVRELQQSKAQAATLSSWHIFDAKTGVFGYCRPSDEAFVYGYGFSYV
;
A
#
# COMPACT_ATOMS: atom_id res chain seq x y z
N GLN A 1 1.87 -14.33 -8.37
CA GLN A 1 1.72 -13.44 -7.22
C GLN A 1 3.08 -13.25 -6.55
N ALA A 2 3.36 -12.04 -6.03
CA ALA A 2 4.64 -11.69 -5.43
C ALA A 2 4.67 -11.80 -3.89
N GLN A 3 3.59 -11.44 -3.16
CA GLN A 3 3.52 -11.59 -1.69
C GLN A 3 3.21 -13.05 -1.30
N ASP A 4 3.92 -13.58 -0.31
CA ASP A 4 3.84 -14.98 0.13
C ASP A 4 2.72 -15.28 1.14
N TRP A 5 2.12 -14.24 1.74
CA TRP A 5 0.97 -14.40 2.64
C TRP A 5 -0.22 -15.02 1.88
N PRO A 6 -0.77 -16.17 2.33
CA PRO A 6 -1.69 -16.95 1.51
C PRO A 6 -3.09 -16.33 1.41
N ASP A 7 -3.62 -15.78 2.49
CA ASP A 7 -4.99 -15.27 2.59
C ASP A 7 -4.99 -13.74 2.48
N LYS A 8 -5.15 -13.25 1.25
CA LYS A 8 -5.07 -11.81 0.94
C LYS A 8 -5.96 -11.46 -0.25
N GLU A 9 -6.47 -10.23 -0.22
CA GLU A 9 -7.08 -9.56 -1.35
C GLU A 9 -6.29 -8.28 -1.68
N LEU A 10 -6.51 -7.73 -2.87
CA LEU A 10 -5.99 -6.45 -3.28
C LEU A 10 -7.17 -5.49 -3.56
N VAL A 11 -7.17 -4.35 -2.89
CA VAL A 11 -8.11 -3.26 -3.19
C VAL A 11 -7.35 -2.12 -3.85
N VAL A 12 -7.76 -1.73 -5.06
CA VAL A 12 -7.18 -0.62 -5.82
C VAL A 12 -8.24 0.45 -6.01
N VAL A 13 -7.94 1.68 -5.55
CA VAL A 13 -8.77 2.87 -5.76
C VAL A 13 -8.01 3.82 -6.66
N GLU A 14 -8.40 3.87 -7.94
CA GLU A 14 -7.79 4.71 -8.96
C GLU A 14 -8.65 5.93 -9.27
N THR A 15 -8.01 7.07 -9.48
CA THR A 15 -8.61 8.26 -10.07
C THR A 15 -7.95 8.56 -11.41
N TYR A 16 -8.73 8.99 -12.39
CA TYR A 16 -8.24 9.24 -13.74
C TYR A 16 -8.96 10.42 -14.42
N SER A 17 -8.31 11.12 -15.36
CA SER A 17 -8.95 12.20 -16.14
C SER A 17 -9.49 11.73 -17.49
N ASP A 18 -8.72 10.90 -18.19
CA ASP A 18 -9.02 10.46 -19.56
C ASP A 18 -9.56 9.03 -19.60
N GLN A 19 -8.74 8.05 -19.18
CA GLN A 19 -9.06 6.63 -19.15
C GLN A 19 -8.48 6.00 -17.89
N PRO A 20 -9.16 5.00 -17.30
CA PRO A 20 -8.62 4.21 -16.20
C PRO A 20 -7.46 3.33 -16.67
N SER A 21 -6.66 2.80 -15.74
CA SER A 21 -5.59 1.85 -16.02
C SER A 21 -6.07 0.66 -16.84
N GLU A 22 -5.50 0.47 -18.02
CA GLU A 22 -5.77 -0.68 -18.88
C GLU A 22 -5.42 -1.99 -18.16
N PHE A 23 -4.31 -1.98 -17.40
CA PHE A 23 -3.85 -3.13 -16.64
C PHE A 23 -4.89 -3.57 -15.61
N PHE A 24 -5.31 -2.68 -14.71
CA PHE A 24 -6.30 -3.03 -13.68
C PHE A 24 -7.68 -3.30 -14.28
N SER A 25 -8.04 -2.59 -15.35
CA SER A 25 -9.27 -2.86 -16.09
C SER A 25 -9.28 -4.27 -16.69
N SER A 26 -8.15 -4.75 -17.20
CA SER A 26 -8.02 -6.12 -17.73
C SER A 26 -8.10 -7.20 -16.66
N LEU A 27 -7.83 -6.85 -15.41
CA LEU A 27 -7.89 -7.74 -14.24
C LEU A 27 -9.23 -7.64 -13.50
N ALA A 28 -10.14 -6.76 -13.92
CA ALA A 28 -11.44 -6.60 -13.28
C ALA A 28 -12.20 -7.93 -13.25
N GLY A 29 -12.65 -8.35 -12.06
CA GLY A 29 -13.30 -9.64 -11.84
C GLY A 29 -12.33 -10.78 -11.46
N ALA A 30 -11.03 -10.52 -11.34
CA ALA A 30 -10.14 -11.45 -10.66
C ALA A 30 -10.62 -11.67 -9.21
N ARG A 31 -10.57 -12.93 -8.77
CA ARG A 31 -11.17 -13.37 -7.49
C ARG A 31 -10.72 -12.54 -6.29
N ASP A 32 -9.45 -12.17 -6.26
CA ASP A 32 -8.81 -11.52 -5.11
C ASP A 32 -8.49 -10.04 -5.40
N LEU A 33 -9.19 -9.40 -6.36
CA LEU A 33 -9.01 -8.00 -6.72
C LEU A 33 -10.35 -7.25 -6.68
N THR A 34 -10.42 -6.23 -5.84
CA THR A 34 -11.44 -5.18 -5.90
C THR A 34 -10.85 -3.95 -6.55
N TYR A 35 -11.33 -3.59 -7.75
CA TYR A 35 -10.85 -2.43 -8.49
C TYR A 35 -11.96 -1.38 -8.63
N LEU A 36 -11.73 -0.21 -8.05
CA LEU A 36 -12.62 0.94 -8.08
C LEU A 36 -11.93 2.08 -8.83
N SER A 37 -12.52 2.53 -9.93
CA SER A 37 -11.98 3.64 -10.72
C SER A 37 -12.97 4.80 -10.80
N TYR A 38 -12.46 6.01 -10.59
CA TYR A 38 -13.25 7.24 -10.54
C TYR A 38 -12.68 8.30 -11.47
N ARG A 39 -13.54 8.89 -12.29
CA ARG A 39 -13.13 9.99 -13.15
C ARG A 39 -13.07 11.30 -12.37
N CYS A 40 -11.95 12.01 -12.46
CA CYS A 40 -11.73 13.36 -11.93
C CYS A 40 -11.59 14.37 -13.08
N LEU A 41 -11.71 15.67 -12.76
CA LEU A 41 -11.41 16.73 -13.73
C LEU A 41 -9.89 16.78 -14.02
N PRO A 42 -9.48 17.21 -15.22
CA PRO A 42 -8.06 17.38 -15.53
C PRO A 42 -7.36 18.30 -14.51
N GLY A 43 -6.28 17.82 -13.91
CA GLY A 43 -5.52 18.55 -12.89
C GLY A 43 -6.07 18.42 -11.47
N GLU A 44 -7.16 17.69 -11.27
CA GLU A 44 -7.69 17.34 -9.95
C GLU A 44 -7.36 15.89 -9.59
N ASP A 45 -7.10 15.66 -8.31
CA ASP A 45 -6.98 14.31 -7.76
C ASP A 45 -7.57 14.27 -6.34
N TRP A 46 -7.96 13.08 -5.91
CA TRP A 46 -8.30 12.80 -4.54
C TRP A 46 -7.04 12.67 -3.69
N SER A 47 -7.11 13.08 -2.43
CA SER A 47 -6.01 12.85 -1.50
C SER A 47 -5.77 11.34 -1.31
N THR A 48 -4.52 10.96 -1.06
CA THR A 48 -4.16 9.57 -0.70
C THR A 48 -4.99 9.06 0.48
N GLY A 49 -5.26 9.92 1.47
CA GLY A 49 -6.11 9.58 2.61
C GLY A 49 -7.55 9.24 2.22
N LEU A 50 -8.15 9.97 1.28
CA LEU A 50 -9.49 9.65 0.79
C LEU A 50 -9.52 8.31 0.06
N LYS A 51 -8.55 8.05 -0.84
CA LYS A 51 -8.44 6.78 -1.56
C LYS A 51 -8.26 5.60 -0.59
N ARG A 52 -7.37 5.74 0.41
CA ARG A 52 -7.17 4.74 1.47
C ARG A 52 -8.43 4.50 2.31
N ASN A 53 -9.15 5.56 2.69
CA ASN A 53 -10.41 5.43 3.43
C ASN A 53 -11.47 4.65 2.65
N ILE A 54 -11.60 4.89 1.34
CA ILE A 54 -12.48 4.11 0.47
C ILE A 54 -12.01 2.65 0.43
N GLY A 55 -10.71 2.43 0.28
CA GLY A 55 -10.12 1.09 0.26
C GLY A 55 -10.42 0.30 1.53
N VAL A 56 -10.20 0.90 2.71
CA VAL A 56 -10.54 0.31 4.01
C VAL A 56 -12.03 -0.01 4.13
N HIS A 57 -12.90 0.86 3.61
CA HIS A 57 -14.35 0.68 3.72
C HIS A 57 -14.87 -0.53 2.94
N VAL A 58 -14.20 -0.91 1.84
CA VAL A 58 -14.59 -2.06 1.01
C VAL A 58 -13.76 -3.31 1.27
N ALA A 59 -12.69 -3.20 2.03
CA ALA A 59 -11.86 -4.34 2.43
C ALA A 59 -12.66 -5.31 3.31
N SER A 60 -12.40 -6.61 3.15
CA SER A 60 -13.00 -7.70 3.90
C SER A 60 -12.03 -8.34 4.90
N GLY A 61 -10.73 -8.08 4.75
CA GLY A 61 -9.68 -8.62 5.62
C GLY A 61 -9.71 -8.07 7.05
N GLU A 62 -9.22 -8.89 8.00
CA GLU A 62 -9.02 -8.50 9.40
C GLU A 62 -7.88 -7.48 9.57
N LEU A 63 -6.89 -7.53 8.67
CA LEU A 63 -5.74 -6.64 8.66
C LEU A 63 -5.73 -5.87 7.34
N VAL A 64 -5.48 -4.57 7.40
CA VAL A 64 -5.25 -3.74 6.21
C VAL A 64 -3.77 -3.44 6.12
N ALA A 65 -3.16 -3.65 4.95
CA ALA A 65 -1.81 -3.17 4.64
C ALA A 65 -1.87 -2.19 3.46
N ASN A 66 -1.34 -0.98 3.65
CA ASN A 66 -1.26 0.02 2.58
C ASN A 66 0.02 -0.18 1.76
N PHE A 67 -0.12 -0.17 0.43
CA PHE A 67 0.99 -0.16 -0.52
C PHE A 67 0.94 1.16 -1.30
N ASP A 68 2.08 1.83 -1.37
CA ASP A 68 2.25 3.00 -2.24
C ASP A 68 2.66 2.55 -3.65
N ASP A 69 2.19 3.26 -4.67
CA ASP A 69 2.31 2.88 -6.08
C ASP A 69 3.71 3.17 -6.67
N ASP A 70 4.54 3.90 -5.94
CA ASP A 70 5.93 4.22 -6.26
C ASP A 70 6.95 3.39 -5.45
N ASP A 71 6.48 2.41 -4.67
CA ASP A 71 7.31 1.57 -3.81
C ASP A 71 7.43 0.12 -4.29
N PHE A 72 8.54 -0.52 -3.90
CA PHE A 72 8.74 -1.96 -4.06
C PHE A 72 8.77 -2.67 -2.71
N TYR A 73 8.01 -3.76 -2.60
CA TYR A 73 7.90 -4.55 -1.40
C TYR A 73 8.43 -5.97 -1.63
N ALA A 74 9.23 -6.47 -0.69
CA ALA A 74 9.74 -7.83 -0.75
C ALA A 74 8.59 -8.85 -0.71
N PRO A 75 8.74 -10.05 -1.34
CA PRO A 75 7.74 -11.11 -1.28
C PRO A 75 7.26 -11.49 0.12
N THR A 76 8.13 -11.32 1.12
CA THR A 76 7.90 -11.67 2.52
C THR A 76 7.35 -10.51 3.35
N TYR A 77 7.05 -9.36 2.76
CA TYR A 77 6.69 -8.13 3.47
C TYR A 77 5.45 -8.33 4.36
N LEU A 78 4.34 -8.81 3.79
CA LEU A 78 3.13 -9.06 4.58
C LEU A 78 3.38 -10.06 5.72
N THR A 79 4.07 -11.16 5.43
CA THR A 79 4.44 -12.16 6.45
C THR A 79 5.25 -11.56 7.61
N ALA A 80 6.18 -10.66 7.31
CA ALA A 80 6.97 -9.98 8.34
C ALA A 80 6.12 -9.01 9.18
N MET A 81 5.29 -8.18 8.54
CA MET A 81 4.45 -7.20 9.22
C MET A 81 3.39 -7.86 10.11
N VAL A 82 2.71 -8.89 9.59
CA VAL A 82 1.69 -9.64 10.35
C VAL A 82 2.32 -10.34 11.57
N ARG A 83 3.51 -10.94 11.39
CA ARG A 83 4.24 -11.56 12.51
C ARG A 83 4.55 -10.55 13.61
N GLU A 84 5.01 -9.35 13.26
CA GLU A 84 5.33 -8.30 14.22
C GLU A 84 4.09 -7.84 14.99
N LEU A 85 2.97 -7.60 14.30
CA LEU A 85 1.69 -7.24 14.94
C LEU A 85 1.25 -8.31 15.95
N GLN A 86 1.31 -9.58 15.58
CA GLN A 86 0.92 -10.70 16.45
C GLN A 86 1.82 -10.85 17.69
N GLN A 87 3.14 -10.69 17.51
CA GLN A 87 4.12 -10.86 18.59
C GLN A 87 4.07 -9.70 19.59
N SER A 88 3.98 -8.47 19.08
CA SER A 88 3.91 -7.25 19.90
C SER A 88 2.54 -7.03 20.52
N LYS A 89 1.49 -7.65 19.96
CA LYS A 89 0.08 -7.36 20.26
C LYS A 89 -0.27 -5.89 20.00
N ALA A 90 0.43 -5.26 19.06
CA ALA A 90 0.16 -3.90 18.64
C ALA A 90 -1.07 -3.83 17.72
N GLN A 91 -1.71 -2.66 17.68
CA GLN A 91 -2.83 -2.38 16.78
C GLN A 91 -2.36 -1.87 15.41
N ALA A 92 -1.11 -1.39 15.32
CA ALA A 92 -0.52 -0.89 14.09
C ALA A 92 0.99 -1.12 14.10
N ALA A 93 1.56 -1.29 12.91
CA ALA A 93 2.99 -1.42 12.70
C ALA A 93 3.42 -0.67 11.43
N THR A 94 4.66 -0.18 11.46
CA THR A 94 5.36 0.45 10.32
C THR A 94 6.78 -0.10 10.27
N LEU A 95 7.40 -0.06 9.09
CA LEU A 95 8.83 -0.30 9.00
C LEU A 95 9.61 0.77 9.77
N SER A 96 10.62 0.34 10.52
CA SER A 96 11.55 1.23 11.23
C SER A 96 12.69 1.73 10.34
N SER A 97 12.87 1.13 9.17
CA SER A 97 13.86 1.54 8.17
C SER A 97 13.56 0.91 6.81
N TRP A 98 14.07 1.51 5.74
CA TRP A 98 13.90 1.04 4.37
C TRP A 98 15.07 1.44 3.48
N HIS A 99 15.18 0.77 2.33
CA HIS A 99 16.14 1.15 1.29
C HIS A 99 15.49 2.14 0.33
N ILE A 100 16.27 3.09 -0.16
CA ILE A 100 15.85 4.06 -1.17
C ILE A 100 16.71 3.86 -2.40
N PHE A 101 16.10 3.88 -3.58
CA PHE A 101 16.82 3.91 -4.84
C PHE A 101 16.56 5.23 -5.56
N ASP A 102 17.60 6.03 -5.75
CA ASP A 102 17.51 7.25 -6.55
C ASP A 102 17.67 6.88 -8.03
N ALA A 103 16.54 6.83 -8.75
CA ALA A 103 16.52 6.50 -10.17
C ALA A 103 17.30 7.48 -11.06
N LYS A 104 17.54 8.73 -10.62
CA LYS A 104 18.31 9.72 -11.40
C LYS A 104 19.81 9.47 -11.31
N THR A 105 20.29 9.07 -10.14
CA THR A 105 21.72 8.89 -9.88
C THR A 105 22.15 7.43 -9.91
N GLY A 106 21.21 6.49 -9.83
CA GLY A 106 21.47 5.05 -9.73
C GLY A 106 22.03 4.61 -8.37
N VAL A 107 21.89 5.45 -7.34
CA VAL A 107 22.47 5.23 -6.02
C VAL A 107 21.44 4.60 -5.07
N PHE A 108 21.90 3.61 -4.30
CA PHE A 108 21.14 3.04 -3.19
C PHE A 108 21.47 3.76 -1.90
N GLY A 109 20.43 4.14 -1.16
CA GLY A 109 20.49 4.68 0.19
C GLY A 109 19.78 3.78 1.19
N TYR A 110 20.01 4.07 2.47
CA TYR A 110 19.31 3.46 3.59
C TYR A 110 18.74 4.56 4.47
N CYS A 111 17.44 4.48 4.73
CA CYS A 111 16.73 5.42 5.60
C CYS A 111 16.36 4.73 6.90
N ARG A 112 16.71 5.38 8.01
CA ARG A 112 16.22 5.05 9.33
C ARG A 112 15.83 6.36 9.99
N PRO A 113 14.53 6.63 10.20
CA PRO A 113 14.08 7.81 10.93
C PRO A 113 14.73 7.88 12.31
N SER A 114 15.06 9.08 12.78
CA SER A 114 15.54 9.30 14.15
C SER A 114 14.43 9.05 15.18
N ASP A 115 14.82 8.74 16.43
CA ASP A 115 13.93 8.39 17.57
C ASP A 115 13.01 9.54 18.06
N GLU A 116 12.75 10.56 17.24
CA GLU A 116 11.72 11.55 17.57
C GLU A 116 10.35 10.87 17.49
N ALA A 117 9.62 10.94 18.60
CA ALA A 117 8.53 10.05 19.01
C ALA A 117 7.34 9.88 18.05
N PHE A 118 7.32 10.55 16.90
CA PHE A 118 6.22 10.52 15.94
C PHE A 118 6.69 10.64 14.48
N VAL A 119 7.72 9.90 14.07
CA VAL A 119 7.91 9.66 12.64
C VAL A 119 7.05 8.48 12.22
N TYR A 120 5.79 8.80 11.90
CA TYR A 120 4.91 7.95 11.12
C TYR A 120 5.59 7.69 9.76
N GLY A 121 6.25 6.54 9.62
CA GLY A 121 6.83 6.09 8.37
C GLY A 121 5.78 5.88 7.29
N TYR A 122 6.22 5.87 6.03
CA TYR A 122 5.37 5.52 4.88
C TYR A 122 5.10 4.00 4.92
N GLY A 123 3.83 3.61 4.81
CA GLY A 123 3.36 2.21 4.93
C GLY A 123 2.74 1.87 6.30
N PHE A 124 1.45 2.19 6.48
CA PHE A 124 0.68 1.75 7.64
C PHE A 124 -0.06 0.45 7.36
N SER A 125 -0.04 -0.47 8.33
CA SER A 125 -1.06 -1.51 8.45
C SER A 125 -2.00 -1.17 9.63
N TYR A 126 -3.32 -1.21 9.42
CA TYR A 126 -4.35 -0.90 10.42
C TYR A 126 -5.15 -2.16 10.79
N VAL A 127 -5.64 -2.20 12.03
CA VAL A 127 -6.64 -3.15 12.54
C VAL A 127 -7.78 -2.37 13.17
#